data_AF-X1IT55-F1
#
_entry.id   AF-X1IT55-F1
#
_cell.length_a   1.000
_cell.length_b   1.000
_cell.length_c   1.000
_cell.angle_alpha   90.00
_cell.angle_beta   90.00
_cell.angle_gamma   90.00
#
_symmetry.space_group_name_H-M   'P 1'
#
loop_
_entity.id
_entity.type
_entity.pdbx_description
1 polymer ?
#
loop_
_entity_poly.entity_id
_entity_poly.type
_entity_poly.pdbx_seq_one_letter_code
_entity_poly.pdbx_strand_id
1 'polypeptide(L)'
;IVFDVCKRETFANVKVWHRELKDFLHKKNIPIVIVGNKIDLSDQRKVQYKDGMELVDELTRENTDSDFSYIETSALTGENIKDSFSLIAYHYIIKSKEREEQKLKENLMIQINSILNKNKKLVITFITENPFWSPGLQILNEVNNLYECDKILDDKEKRLYQYSNGLLVKNFLFDNIDVADSDGVFVIFDARDNKHIDPKWKDVVVNIISNLKENKVALIGVRVSEETDWSNIMEEFNINEYLEEKMVSLLFFKIGFEYRLEI
;
A
#
# COMPACT_ATOMS: atom_id res chain seq x y z
N ILE A 1 -7.28 22.43 -17.45
CA ILE A 1 -7.52 23.84 -17.86
C ILE A 1 -6.69 24.11 -19.10
N VAL A 2 -7.23 24.75 -20.14
CA VAL A 2 -6.53 24.93 -21.42
C VAL A 2 -6.36 26.42 -21.72
N PHE A 3 -5.18 26.83 -22.20
CA PHE A 3 -4.93 28.18 -22.72
C PHE A 3 -4.24 28.13 -24.09
N ASP A 4 -4.16 29.27 -24.78
CA ASP A 4 -3.55 29.41 -26.11
C ASP A 4 -2.13 29.99 -25.96
N VAL A 5 -1.08 29.25 -26.39
CA VAL A 5 0.32 29.69 -26.23
C VAL A 5 0.66 30.96 -27.02
N CYS A 6 -0.16 31.32 -28.02
CA CYS A 6 -0.01 32.54 -28.80
C CYS A 6 -0.71 33.75 -28.15
N LYS A 7 -1.49 33.55 -27.07
CA LYS A 7 -2.27 34.59 -26.41
C LYS A 7 -1.99 34.64 -24.90
N ARG A 8 -1.08 35.52 -24.50
CA ARG A 8 -0.68 35.73 -23.08
C ARG A 8 -1.85 36.03 -22.14
N GLU A 9 -2.89 36.69 -22.63
CA GLU A 9 -4.12 36.95 -21.85
C GLU A 9 -4.82 35.65 -21.40
N THR A 10 -4.89 34.65 -22.28
CA THR A 10 -5.52 33.35 -21.93
C THR A 10 -4.72 32.60 -20.88
N PHE A 11 -3.39 32.76 -20.89
CA PHE A 11 -2.51 32.22 -19.86
C PHE A 11 -2.72 32.91 -18.49
N ALA A 12 -2.88 34.24 -18.48
CA ALA A 12 -3.16 34.99 -17.25
C ALA A 12 -4.49 34.55 -16.60
N ASN A 13 -5.48 34.15 -17.40
CA ASN A 13 -6.78 33.70 -16.91
C ASN A 13 -6.76 32.31 -16.24
N VAL A 14 -5.69 31.52 -16.40
CA VAL A 14 -5.61 30.17 -15.82
C VAL A 14 -5.80 30.19 -14.30
N LYS A 15 -5.23 31.18 -13.60
CA LYS A 15 -5.40 31.33 -12.15
C LYS A 15 -6.84 31.63 -11.75
N VAL A 16 -7.55 32.42 -12.57
CA VAL A 16 -8.96 32.76 -12.34
C VAL A 16 -9.82 31.50 -12.51
N TRP A 17 -9.65 30.78 -13.62
CA TRP A 17 -10.38 29.53 -13.88
C TRP A 17 -10.09 28.45 -12.83
N HIS A 18 -8.85 28.35 -12.35
CA HIS A 18 -8.51 27.46 -11.26
C HIS A 18 -9.27 27.82 -9.97
N ARG A 19 -9.30 29.09 -9.59
CA ARG A 19 -10.03 29.55 -8.40
C ARG A 19 -11.53 29.27 -8.51
N GLU A 20 -12.13 29.59 -9.66
CA GLU A 20 -13.55 29.29 -9.91
C GLU A 20 -13.83 27.79 -9.78
N LEU A 21 -13.01 26.95 -10.41
CA LEU A 21 -13.12 25.49 -10.30
C LEU A 21 -13.05 25.01 -8.84
N LYS A 22 -12.11 25.56 -8.05
CA LYS A 22 -11.96 25.21 -6.62
C LYS A 22 -13.20 25.57 -5.79
N ASP A 23 -13.79 26.73 -6.07
CA ASP A 23 -15.01 27.19 -5.39
C ASP A 23 -16.20 26.28 -5.73
N PHE A 24 -16.37 25.92 -7.00
CA PHE A 24 -17.42 24.99 -7.45
C PHE A 24 -17.28 23.59 -6.86
N LEU A 25 -16.06 23.10 -6.68
CA LEU A 25 -15.80 21.77 -6.14
C LEU A 25 -15.90 21.72 -4.61
N HIS A 26 -16.31 22.81 -3.94
CA HIS A 26 -16.31 22.94 -2.48
C HIS A 26 -14.96 22.55 -1.87
N LYS A 27 -13.86 22.97 -2.52
CA LYS A 27 -12.48 22.63 -2.14
C LYS A 27 -12.16 21.13 -2.14
N LYS A 28 -12.90 20.31 -2.89
CA LYS A 28 -12.48 18.94 -3.18
C LYS A 28 -11.24 18.96 -4.08
N ASN A 29 -10.24 18.18 -3.71
CA ASN A 29 -9.02 18.06 -4.49
C ASN A 29 -9.22 17.10 -5.65
N ILE A 30 -8.94 17.59 -6.86
CA ILE A 30 -8.88 16.79 -8.08
C ILE A 30 -7.55 17.06 -8.77
N PRO A 31 -6.99 16.07 -9.50
CA PRO A 31 -5.85 16.33 -10.38
C PRO A 31 -6.23 17.36 -11.46
N ILE A 32 -5.35 18.32 -11.73
CA ILE A 32 -5.56 19.35 -12.74
C ILE A 32 -4.37 19.39 -13.70
N VAL A 33 -4.62 19.09 -14.96
CA VAL A 33 -3.64 19.30 -16.02
C VAL A 33 -3.90 20.65 -16.69
N ILE A 34 -2.87 21.50 -16.68
CA ILE A 34 -2.80 22.76 -17.42
C ILE A 34 -2.26 22.46 -18.81
N VAL A 35 -2.97 22.91 -19.84
CA VAL A 35 -2.66 22.59 -21.24
C VAL A 35 -2.39 23.88 -22.02
N GLY A 36 -1.16 24.03 -22.52
CA GLY A 36 -0.81 25.08 -23.48
C GLY A 36 -1.07 24.58 -24.91
N ASN A 37 -2.17 24.99 -25.53
CA ASN A 37 -2.57 24.53 -26.85
C ASN A 37 -2.04 25.44 -27.97
N LYS A 38 -2.03 24.93 -29.21
CA LYS A 38 -1.59 25.58 -30.46
C LYS A 38 -0.09 25.74 -30.63
N ILE A 39 0.68 24.78 -30.14
CA ILE A 39 2.15 24.81 -30.27
C ILE A 39 2.66 24.72 -31.72
N ASP A 40 1.81 24.30 -32.64
CA ASP A 40 2.06 24.34 -34.09
C ASP A 40 2.32 25.75 -34.62
N LEU A 41 1.84 26.80 -33.91
CA LEU A 41 2.06 28.19 -34.26
C LEU A 41 3.31 28.78 -33.57
N SER A 42 4.47 28.14 -33.76
CA SER A 42 5.72 28.52 -33.10
C SER A 42 6.10 30.00 -33.24
N ASP A 43 5.90 30.56 -34.43
CA ASP A 43 6.27 31.94 -34.76
C ASP A 43 5.38 32.98 -34.06
N GLN A 44 4.19 32.55 -33.60
CA GLN A 44 3.23 33.39 -32.89
C GLN A 44 3.27 33.16 -31.37
N ARG A 45 4.20 32.32 -30.88
CA ARG A 45 4.29 31.98 -29.46
C ARG A 45 4.55 33.23 -28.61
N LYS A 46 3.71 33.40 -27.58
CA LYS A 46 3.82 34.47 -26.57
C LYS A 46 3.99 33.94 -25.14
N VAL A 47 3.82 32.63 -24.94
CA VAL A 47 4.02 31.94 -23.67
C VAL A 47 5.07 30.86 -23.89
N GLN A 48 6.18 30.96 -23.16
CA GLN A 48 7.24 29.96 -23.22
C GLN A 48 6.86 28.77 -22.35
N TYR A 49 7.40 27.60 -22.68
CA TYR A 49 7.18 26.39 -21.88
C TYR A 49 7.55 26.61 -20.40
N LYS A 50 8.63 27.36 -20.16
CA LYS A 50 9.09 27.73 -18.81
C LYS A 50 8.03 28.51 -18.01
N ASP A 51 7.29 29.41 -18.65
CA ASP A 51 6.20 30.15 -17.99
C ASP A 51 5.10 29.19 -17.49
N GLY A 52 4.75 28.19 -18.30
CA GLY A 52 3.77 27.16 -17.94
C GLY A 52 4.21 26.29 -16.78
N MET A 53 5.50 25.91 -16.74
CA MET A 53 6.09 25.19 -15.62
C MET A 53 6.10 26.04 -14.34
N GLU A 54 6.53 27.30 -14.42
CA GLU A 54 6.56 28.21 -13.27
C GLU A 54 5.15 28.44 -12.69
N LEU A 55 4.12 28.50 -13.55
CA LEU A 55 2.72 28.57 -13.11
C LEU A 55 2.30 27.32 -12.34
N VAL A 56 2.66 26.13 -12.81
CA VAL A 56 2.34 24.87 -12.11
C VAL A 56 3.05 24.79 -10.76
N ASP A 57 4.32 25.20 -10.69
CA ASP A 57 5.08 25.24 -9.43
C ASP A 57 4.47 26.23 -8.43
N GLU A 58 3.98 27.38 -8.91
CA GLU A 58 3.28 28.37 -8.09
C GLU A 58 1.95 27.79 -7.57
N LEU A 59 1.12 27.22 -8.45
CA LEU A 59 -0.17 26.63 -8.07
C LEU A 59 0.00 25.48 -7.08
N THR A 60 1.03 24.66 -7.23
CA THR A 60 1.37 23.55 -6.32
C THR A 60 1.79 24.07 -4.95
N ARG A 61 2.58 25.16 -4.89
CA ARG A 61 2.96 25.80 -3.61
C ARG A 61 1.78 26.44 -2.90
N GLU A 62 0.87 27.07 -3.65
CA GLU A 62 -0.33 27.70 -3.09
C GLU A 62 -1.39 26.67 -2.66
N ASN A 63 -1.34 25.45 -3.18
CA ASN A 63 -2.34 24.41 -2.94
C ASN A 63 -1.63 23.09 -2.63
N THR A 64 -1.47 22.80 -1.34
CA THR A 64 -0.77 21.62 -0.79
C THR A 64 -1.38 20.25 -1.17
N ASP A 65 -2.46 20.26 -1.92
CA ASP A 65 -3.54 19.30 -1.81
C ASP A 65 -4.02 18.82 -3.19
N SER A 66 -3.74 19.61 -4.25
CA SER A 66 -4.09 19.32 -5.64
C SER A 66 -2.82 19.15 -6.48
N ASP A 67 -2.82 18.14 -7.33
CA ASP A 67 -1.66 17.86 -8.19
C ASP A 67 -1.85 18.62 -9.49
N PHE A 68 -0.87 19.45 -9.82
CA PHE A 68 -0.85 20.19 -11.06
C PHE A 68 0.20 19.60 -11.99
N SER A 69 -0.11 19.59 -13.28
CA SER A 69 0.87 19.25 -14.32
C SER A 69 0.69 20.14 -15.52
N TYR A 70 1.76 20.38 -16.26
CA TYR A 70 1.74 21.17 -17.48
C TYR A 70 2.09 20.30 -18.67
N ILE A 71 1.32 20.45 -19.75
CA ILE A 71 1.62 19.83 -21.04
C ILE A 71 1.29 20.78 -22.18
N GLU A 72 2.11 20.79 -23.21
CA GLU A 72 1.86 21.55 -24.43
C GLU A 72 1.27 20.65 -25.51
N THR A 73 0.27 21.13 -26.23
CA THR A 73 -0.48 20.34 -27.22
C THR A 73 -0.72 21.11 -28.51
N SER A 74 -0.94 20.38 -29.59
CA SER A 74 -1.56 20.92 -30.79
C SER A 74 -2.76 20.06 -31.16
N ALA A 75 -3.95 20.64 -31.01
CA ALA A 75 -5.17 20.01 -31.50
C ALA A 75 -5.18 19.88 -33.04
N LEU A 76 -4.39 20.68 -33.76
CA LEU A 76 -4.29 20.64 -35.23
C LEU A 76 -3.46 19.45 -35.71
N THR A 77 -2.27 19.26 -35.12
CA THR A 77 -1.36 18.17 -35.52
C THR A 77 -1.64 16.86 -34.76
N GLY A 78 -2.40 16.93 -33.65
CA GLY A 78 -2.64 15.82 -32.74
C GLY A 78 -1.54 15.64 -31.69
N GLU A 79 -0.51 16.49 -31.69
CA GLU A 79 0.62 16.40 -30.77
C GLU A 79 0.18 16.51 -29.30
N ASN A 80 0.63 15.54 -28.50
CA ASN A 80 0.40 15.40 -27.05
C ASN A 80 -1.08 15.35 -26.60
N ILE A 81 -2.04 15.24 -27.53
CA ILE A 81 -3.46 15.15 -27.17
C ILE A 81 -3.72 13.90 -26.33
N LYS A 82 -3.29 12.73 -26.79
CA LYS A 82 -3.46 11.47 -26.06
C LYS A 82 -2.74 11.48 -24.70
N ASP A 83 -1.54 12.06 -24.66
CA ASP A 83 -0.73 12.12 -23.45
C ASP A 83 -1.37 13.02 -22.40
N SER A 84 -2.01 14.12 -22.81
CA SER A 84 -2.73 15.02 -21.89
C SER A 84 -3.88 14.32 -21.14
N PHE A 85 -4.65 13.47 -21.83
CA PHE A 85 -5.70 12.67 -21.20
C PHE A 85 -5.14 11.54 -20.35
N SER A 86 -4.07 10.88 -20.83
CA SER A 86 -3.40 9.80 -20.11
C SER A 86 -2.83 10.29 -18.77
N LEU A 87 -2.29 11.51 -18.74
CA LEU A 87 -1.78 12.16 -17.54
C LEU A 87 -2.87 12.36 -16.48
N ILE A 88 -4.05 12.84 -16.88
CA ILE A 88 -5.21 12.99 -15.96
C ILE A 88 -5.60 11.63 -15.38
N ALA A 89 -5.71 10.60 -16.22
CA ALA A 89 -6.10 9.25 -15.80
C ALA A 89 -5.08 8.67 -14.81
N TYR A 90 -3.79 8.86 -15.08
CA TYR A 90 -2.70 8.42 -14.21
C TYR A 90 -2.80 9.03 -12.81
N HIS A 91 -2.93 10.37 -12.71
CA HIS A 91 -3.08 11.03 -11.41
C HIS A 91 -4.36 10.61 -10.68
N TYR A 92 -5.46 10.38 -11.39
CA TYR A 92 -6.69 9.90 -10.78
C TYR A 92 -6.52 8.50 -10.18
N ILE A 93 -5.88 7.57 -10.91
CA ILE A 93 -5.63 6.21 -10.45
C ILE A 93 -4.76 6.22 -9.18
N ILE A 94 -3.68 7.02 -9.16
CA ILE A 94 -2.81 7.13 -7.98
C ILE A 94 -3.59 7.63 -6.76
N LYS A 95 -4.28 8.77 -6.87
CA LYS A 95 -5.08 9.29 -5.75
C LYS A 95 -6.19 8.34 -5.32
N SER A 96 -6.74 7.57 -6.25
CA SER A 96 -7.74 6.54 -5.93
C SER A 96 -7.12 5.41 -5.10
N LYS A 97 -5.93 4.92 -5.49
CA LYS A 97 -5.20 3.89 -4.75
C LYS A 97 -4.85 4.36 -3.34
N GLU A 98 -4.26 5.55 -3.20
CA GLU A 98 -3.93 6.14 -1.90
C GLU A 98 -5.16 6.24 -0.98
N ARG A 99 -6.31 6.69 -1.53
CA ARG A 99 -7.56 6.78 -0.77
C ARG A 99 -8.09 5.41 -0.36
N GLU A 100 -7.95 4.40 -1.21
CA GLU A 100 -8.38 3.04 -0.92
C GLU A 100 -7.50 2.42 0.18
N GLU A 101 -6.19 2.58 0.09
CA GLU A 101 -5.24 2.18 1.14
C GLU A 101 -5.55 2.86 2.47
N GLN A 102 -5.81 4.16 2.47
CA GLN A 102 -6.17 4.90 3.67
C GLN A 102 -7.44 4.33 4.33
N LYS A 103 -8.47 4.03 3.53
CA LYS A 103 -9.70 3.40 4.03
C LYS A 103 -9.43 2.01 4.61
N LEU A 104 -8.56 1.22 3.99
CA LEU A 104 -8.18 -0.11 4.50
C LEU A 104 -7.45 0.01 5.85
N LYS A 105 -6.51 0.96 5.96
CA LYS A 105 -5.80 1.25 7.22
C LYS A 105 -6.77 1.69 8.33
N GLU A 106 -7.70 2.60 8.02
CA GLU A 106 -8.74 3.04 8.96
C GLU A 106 -9.66 1.90 9.40
N ASN A 107 -10.13 1.08 8.46
CA ASN A 107 -10.97 -0.07 8.76
C ASN A 107 -10.25 -1.08 9.65
N LEU A 108 -8.97 -1.35 9.39
CA LEU A 108 -8.15 -2.22 10.23
C LEU A 108 -8.03 -1.67 11.65
N MET A 109 -7.77 -0.37 11.81
CA MET A 109 -7.72 0.26 13.13
C MET A 109 -9.03 0.18 13.89
N ILE A 110 -10.16 0.37 13.21
CA ILE A 110 -11.49 0.22 13.81
C ILE A 110 -11.66 -1.19 14.37
N GLN A 111 -11.25 -2.22 13.63
CA GLN A 111 -11.32 -3.61 14.07
C GLN A 111 -10.39 -3.90 15.26
N ILE A 112 -9.13 -3.47 15.18
CA ILE A 112 -8.16 -3.62 16.28
C ILE A 112 -8.68 -2.98 17.57
N ASN A 113 -9.13 -1.72 17.49
CA ASN A 113 -9.66 -1.01 18.65
C ASN A 113 -10.95 -1.65 19.19
N SER A 114 -11.83 -2.16 18.33
CA SER A 114 -13.01 -2.92 18.74
C SER A 114 -12.66 -4.17 19.56
N ILE A 115 -11.61 -4.89 19.17
CA ILE A 115 -11.11 -6.06 19.90
C ILE A 115 -10.46 -5.63 21.23
N LEU A 116 -9.61 -4.61 21.21
CA LEU A 116 -8.92 -4.10 22.39
C LEU A 116 -9.89 -3.58 23.45
N ASN A 117 -10.98 -2.93 23.04
CA ASN A 117 -12.02 -2.48 23.95
C ASN A 117 -12.70 -3.65 24.71
N LYS A 118 -12.74 -4.85 24.11
CA LYS A 118 -13.29 -6.06 24.74
C LYS A 118 -12.26 -6.80 25.59
N ASN A 119 -11.05 -6.97 25.06
CA ASN A 119 -10.05 -7.90 25.63
C ASN A 119 -8.90 -7.21 26.36
N LYS A 120 -8.86 -5.86 26.42
CA LYS A 120 -7.79 -4.99 26.97
C LYS A 120 -6.40 -5.15 26.33
N LYS A 121 -6.14 -6.29 25.71
CA LYS A 121 -4.88 -6.68 25.09
C LYS A 121 -5.17 -7.49 23.83
N LEU A 122 -4.34 -7.30 22.82
CA LEU A 122 -4.34 -8.10 21.59
C LEU A 122 -2.89 -8.41 21.23
N VAL A 123 -2.55 -9.68 21.06
CA VAL A 123 -1.21 -10.13 20.71
C VAL A 123 -1.20 -10.70 19.30
N ILE A 124 -0.54 -10.02 18.37
CA ILE A 124 -0.37 -10.47 16.98
C ILE A 124 1.09 -10.81 16.75
N THR A 125 1.34 -12.01 16.23
CA THR A 125 2.70 -12.50 15.99
C THR A 125 2.94 -12.76 14.51
N PHE A 126 3.99 -12.15 13.98
CA PHE A 126 4.51 -12.40 12.64
C PHE A 126 5.69 -13.37 12.69
N ILE A 127 5.73 -14.27 11.73
CA ILE A 127 6.83 -15.21 11.56
C ILE A 127 7.37 -15.02 10.15
N THR A 128 8.68 -14.80 10.05
CA THR A 128 9.35 -14.42 8.80
C THR A 128 10.63 -15.20 8.60
N GLU A 129 10.95 -15.51 7.35
CA GLU A 129 12.22 -16.16 7.02
C GLU A 129 13.41 -15.20 7.14
N ASN A 130 13.20 -13.95 6.71
CA ASN A 130 14.26 -12.96 6.58
C ASN A 130 14.14 -11.86 7.65
N PRO A 131 15.22 -11.54 8.41
CA PRO A 131 15.21 -10.49 9.43
C PRO A 131 14.96 -9.07 8.89
N PHE A 132 15.19 -8.85 7.60
CA PHE A 132 15.03 -7.55 6.95
C PHE A 132 13.65 -7.36 6.32
N TRP A 133 12.83 -8.41 6.23
CA TRP A 133 11.55 -8.35 5.50
C TRP A 133 10.42 -8.97 6.32
N SER A 134 9.55 -8.11 6.87
CA SER A 134 8.31 -8.50 7.53
C SER A 134 7.15 -7.60 7.06
N PRO A 135 6.43 -8.01 6.00
CA PRO A 135 5.32 -7.25 5.44
C PRO A 135 4.24 -6.88 6.44
N GLY A 136 3.79 -7.87 7.21
CA GLY A 136 2.71 -7.68 8.16
C GLY A 136 3.10 -6.78 9.32
N LEU A 137 4.36 -6.88 9.78
CA LEU A 137 4.90 -5.96 10.79
C LEU A 137 4.96 -4.53 10.26
N GLN A 138 5.45 -4.32 9.03
CA GLN A 138 5.52 -2.98 8.44
C GLN A 138 4.12 -2.35 8.33
N ILE A 139 3.14 -3.10 7.81
CA ILE A 139 1.76 -2.63 7.69
C ILE A 139 1.19 -2.27 9.07
N LEU A 140 1.35 -3.14 10.09
CA LEU A 140 0.86 -2.83 11.43
C LEU A 140 1.57 -1.63 12.06
N ASN A 141 2.88 -1.48 11.84
CA ASN A 141 3.63 -0.36 12.38
C ASN A 141 3.16 0.97 11.77
N GLU A 142 2.95 1.01 10.46
CA GLU A 142 2.40 2.18 9.77
C GLU A 142 0.99 2.50 10.27
N VAL A 143 0.15 1.48 10.41
CA VAL A 143 -1.25 1.62 10.81
C VAL A 143 -1.41 2.08 12.26
N ASN A 144 -0.49 1.68 13.15
CA ASN A 144 -0.51 2.05 14.57
C ASN A 144 0.38 3.25 14.92
N ASN A 145 0.85 4.02 13.92
CA ASN A 145 1.72 5.18 14.14
C ASN A 145 1.11 6.28 15.02
N LEU A 146 -0.22 6.28 15.21
CA LEU A 146 -0.95 7.21 16.07
C LEU A 146 -0.79 6.93 17.57
N TYR A 147 -0.26 5.76 17.95
CA TYR A 147 -0.07 5.36 19.33
C TYR A 147 1.41 5.32 19.68
N GLU A 148 1.73 5.74 20.90
CA GLU A 148 3.08 5.60 21.45
C GLU A 148 3.47 4.12 21.46
N CYS A 149 4.68 3.82 20.98
CA CYS A 149 5.20 2.47 20.82
C CYS A 149 6.48 2.29 21.61
N ASP A 150 6.44 1.40 22.59
CA ASP A 150 7.60 0.93 23.33
C ASP A 150 8.25 -0.25 22.61
N LYS A 151 9.51 -0.08 22.20
CA LYS A 151 10.34 -1.14 21.63
C LYS A 151 10.95 -1.97 22.76
N ILE A 152 10.22 -2.98 23.22
CA ILE A 152 10.68 -3.85 24.32
C ILE A 152 11.91 -4.66 23.89
N LEU A 153 11.92 -5.14 22.64
CA LEU A 153 13.04 -5.84 22.04
C LEU A 153 13.06 -5.55 20.53
N ASP A 154 14.23 -5.25 19.97
CA ASP A 154 14.42 -4.99 18.54
C ASP A 154 15.78 -5.58 18.12
N ASP A 155 15.82 -6.90 17.96
CA ASP A 155 16.97 -7.63 17.44
C ASP A 155 16.63 -8.21 16.05
N LYS A 156 17.65 -8.67 15.32
CA LYS A 156 17.51 -9.31 14.01
C LYS A 156 16.58 -10.52 14.08
N GLU A 157 16.68 -11.32 15.14
CA GLU A 157 15.91 -12.57 15.25
C GLU A 157 14.53 -12.40 15.87
N LYS A 158 14.36 -11.38 16.71
CA LYS A 158 13.15 -11.17 17.50
C LYS A 158 12.86 -9.69 17.69
N ARG A 159 11.63 -9.30 17.40
CA ARG A 159 11.11 -7.95 17.65
C ARG A 159 9.84 -8.02 18.47
N LEU A 160 9.72 -7.13 19.46
CA LEU A 160 8.56 -7.00 20.33
C LEU A 160 8.25 -5.52 20.50
N TYR A 161 7.08 -5.13 20.00
CA TYR A 161 6.55 -3.78 20.07
C TYR A 161 5.28 -3.77 20.90
N GLN A 162 5.19 -2.83 21.84
CA GLN A 162 4.00 -2.62 22.64
C GLN A 162 3.46 -1.21 22.39
N TYR A 163 2.20 -1.14 21.95
CA TYR A 163 1.51 0.12 21.71
C TYR A 163 0.67 0.51 22.93
N SER A 164 0.52 1.82 23.14
CA SER A 164 -0.23 2.38 24.27
C SER A 164 -1.72 2.03 24.26
N ASN A 165 -2.29 1.61 23.12
CA ASN A 165 -3.67 1.09 23.03
C ASN A 165 -3.83 -0.35 23.56
N GLY A 166 -2.73 -1.03 23.92
CA GLY A 166 -2.75 -2.42 24.38
C GLY A 166 -2.49 -3.47 23.28
N LEU A 167 -2.20 -3.04 22.04
CA LEU A 167 -1.72 -3.92 20.99
C LEU A 167 -0.26 -4.32 21.27
N LEU A 168 0.02 -5.62 21.21
CA LEU A 168 1.38 -6.15 21.22
C LEU A 168 1.64 -6.84 19.88
N VAL A 169 2.70 -6.40 19.22
CA VAL A 169 3.15 -6.96 17.95
C VAL A 169 4.48 -7.66 18.16
N LYS A 170 4.54 -8.92 17.76
CA LYS A 170 5.77 -9.72 17.81
C LYS A 170 6.22 -10.07 16.40
N ASN A 171 7.52 -10.18 16.18
CA ASN A 171 8.09 -10.78 14.98
C ASN A 171 9.19 -11.75 15.37
N PHE A 172 9.17 -12.95 14.80
CA PHE A 172 10.17 -13.99 15.01
C PHE A 172 10.69 -14.54 13.69
N LEU A 173 11.94 -15.00 13.70
CA LEU A 173 12.45 -15.87 12.64
C LEU A 173 11.97 -17.32 12.83
N PHE A 174 12.04 -18.10 11.75
CA PHE A 174 11.62 -19.51 11.71
C PHE A 174 12.27 -20.37 12.81
N ASP A 175 13.52 -20.05 13.17
CA ASP A 175 14.29 -20.83 14.14
C ASP A 175 13.99 -20.47 15.61
N ASN A 176 13.23 -19.40 15.88
CA ASN A 176 13.02 -18.88 17.23
C ASN A 176 11.56 -18.48 17.49
N ILE A 177 10.63 -19.37 17.14
CA ILE A 177 9.19 -19.11 17.21
C ILE A 177 8.68 -19.22 18.66
N ASP A 178 7.98 -18.19 19.13
CA ASP A 178 7.19 -18.22 20.37
C ASP A 178 5.80 -17.61 20.14
N VAL A 179 4.79 -18.48 20.10
CA VAL A 179 3.39 -18.13 19.80
C VAL A 179 2.42 -18.45 20.95
N ALA A 180 2.92 -18.86 22.12
CA ALA A 180 2.09 -19.43 23.18
C ALA A 180 1.05 -18.45 23.77
N ASP A 181 1.36 -17.15 23.74
CA ASP A 181 0.46 -16.07 24.19
C ASP A 181 -0.16 -15.28 23.04
N SER A 182 -0.02 -15.75 21.79
CA SER A 182 -0.53 -15.05 20.61
C SER A 182 -2.03 -15.26 20.44
N ASP A 183 -2.74 -14.19 20.11
CA ASP A 183 -4.16 -14.24 19.73
C ASP A 183 -4.34 -14.54 18.24
N GLY A 184 -3.37 -14.15 17.42
CA GLY A 184 -3.29 -14.49 16.01
C GLY A 184 -1.84 -14.59 15.55
N VAL A 185 -1.56 -15.54 14.67
CA VAL A 185 -0.24 -15.76 14.08
C VAL A 185 -0.32 -15.58 12.57
N PHE A 186 0.67 -14.92 11.98
CA PHE A 186 0.75 -14.69 10.55
C PHE A 186 2.14 -15.07 10.04
N VAL A 187 2.20 -15.92 9.03
CA VAL A 187 3.45 -16.34 8.39
C VAL A 187 3.32 -16.16 6.88
N ILE A 188 4.37 -15.65 6.25
CA ILE A 188 4.47 -15.58 4.79
C ILE A 188 5.65 -16.44 4.34
N PHE A 189 5.38 -17.35 3.41
CA PHE A 189 6.37 -18.12 2.68
C PHE A 189 6.54 -17.58 1.26
N ASP A 190 7.74 -17.64 0.71
CA ASP A 190 8.05 -17.17 -0.64
C ASP A 190 8.45 -18.33 -1.57
N ALA A 191 7.53 -18.74 -2.43
CA ALA A 191 7.69 -19.84 -3.38
C ALA A 191 7.86 -19.35 -4.83
N ARG A 192 8.14 -18.06 -5.06
CA ARG A 192 8.23 -17.52 -6.44
C ARG A 192 9.31 -18.19 -7.29
N ASP A 193 10.42 -18.57 -6.68
CA ASP A 193 11.57 -19.16 -7.36
C ASP A 193 11.60 -20.69 -7.27
N ASN A 194 10.58 -21.30 -6.65
CA ASN A 194 10.54 -22.72 -6.33
C ASN A 194 9.31 -23.41 -6.95
N LYS A 195 9.52 -24.61 -7.52
CA LYS A 195 8.42 -25.46 -8.01
C LYS A 195 7.75 -26.29 -6.91
N HIS A 196 8.43 -26.43 -5.77
CA HIS A 196 8.04 -27.20 -4.59
C HIS A 196 8.21 -26.34 -3.34
N ILE A 197 7.54 -26.69 -2.25
CA ILE A 197 7.70 -26.00 -0.96
C ILE A 197 9.03 -26.35 -0.32
N ASP A 198 9.61 -25.44 0.46
CA ASP A 198 10.74 -25.78 1.33
C ASP A 198 10.24 -26.72 2.45
N PRO A 199 10.85 -27.90 2.67
CA PRO A 199 10.48 -28.80 3.75
C PRO A 199 10.43 -28.12 5.14
N LYS A 200 11.30 -27.12 5.38
CA LYS A 200 11.32 -26.37 6.64
C LYS A 200 10.02 -25.62 6.91
N TRP A 201 9.27 -25.23 5.87
CA TRP A 201 8.01 -24.52 6.06
C TRP A 201 6.97 -25.39 6.74
N LYS A 202 6.97 -26.69 6.45
CA LYS A 202 6.11 -27.65 7.15
C LYS A 202 6.47 -27.70 8.63
N ASP A 203 7.75 -27.78 8.96
CA ASP A 203 8.22 -27.79 10.35
C ASP A 203 7.83 -26.51 11.10
N VAL A 204 7.93 -25.35 10.43
CA VAL A 204 7.47 -24.05 10.97
C VAL A 204 5.97 -24.09 11.28
N VAL A 205 5.13 -24.56 10.35
CA VAL A 205 3.68 -24.63 10.55
C VAL A 205 3.32 -25.61 11.66
N VAL A 206 3.95 -26.79 11.70
CA VAL A 206 3.75 -27.78 12.76
C VAL A 206 4.15 -27.21 14.12
N ASN A 207 5.27 -26.47 14.20
CA ASN A 207 5.70 -25.79 15.42
C ASN A 207 4.66 -24.75 15.88
N ILE A 208 4.11 -23.95 14.96
CA ILE A 208 3.04 -22.99 15.26
C ILE A 208 1.81 -23.71 15.82
N ILE A 209 1.31 -24.74 15.14
CA ILE A 209 0.14 -25.50 15.60
C ILE A 209 0.41 -26.08 17.00
N SER A 210 1.56 -26.71 17.21
CA SER A 210 1.92 -27.36 18.47
C SER A 210 2.01 -26.40 19.65
N ASN A 211 2.40 -25.14 19.43
CA ASN A 211 2.61 -24.16 20.50
C ASN A 211 1.48 -23.11 20.64
N LEU A 212 0.68 -22.88 19.61
CA LEU A 212 -0.42 -21.92 19.66
C LEU A 212 -1.59 -22.45 20.49
N LYS A 213 -2.22 -21.62 21.33
CA LYS A 213 -3.37 -22.06 22.14
C LYS A 213 -4.57 -22.47 21.27
N GLU A 214 -5.43 -23.33 21.82
CA GLU A 214 -6.70 -23.70 21.18
C GLU A 214 -7.59 -22.48 20.92
N ASN A 215 -8.44 -22.58 19.91
CA ASN A 215 -9.37 -21.55 19.43
C ASN A 215 -8.67 -20.26 18.97
N LYS A 216 -7.41 -20.36 18.55
CA LYS A 216 -6.64 -19.29 17.91
C LYS A 216 -6.50 -19.53 16.42
N VAL A 217 -6.14 -18.47 15.70
CA VAL A 217 -6.02 -18.48 14.24
C VAL A 217 -4.57 -18.32 13.84
N ALA A 218 -4.13 -19.17 12.91
CA ALA A 218 -2.90 -18.98 12.16
C ALA A 218 -3.23 -18.76 10.69
N LEU A 219 -2.65 -17.71 10.11
CA LEU A 219 -2.79 -17.32 8.72
C LEU A 219 -1.47 -17.60 8.00
N ILE A 220 -1.53 -18.41 6.94
CA ILE A 220 -0.38 -18.78 6.13
C ILE A 220 -0.54 -18.17 4.74
N GLY A 221 0.24 -17.14 4.46
CA GLY A 221 0.39 -16.59 3.13
C GLY A 221 1.48 -17.35 2.38
N VAL A 222 1.20 -17.76 1.15
CA VAL A 222 2.25 -18.30 0.27
C VAL A 222 2.29 -17.44 -0.98
N ARG A 223 3.43 -16.78 -1.18
CA ARG A 223 3.71 -15.96 -2.35
C ARG A 223 4.20 -16.84 -3.47
N VAL A 224 3.55 -16.78 -4.61
CA VAL A 224 3.81 -17.69 -5.74
C VAL A 224 3.96 -16.90 -7.05
N SER A 225 4.61 -17.50 -8.04
CA SER A 225 4.64 -16.94 -9.40
C SER A 225 3.32 -17.20 -10.13
N GLU A 226 3.11 -16.57 -11.28
CA GLU A 226 1.89 -16.79 -12.09
C GLU A 226 1.79 -18.23 -12.61
N GLU A 227 2.93 -18.85 -12.93
CA GLU A 227 3.02 -20.20 -13.49
C GLU A 227 2.96 -21.30 -12.42
N THR A 228 2.95 -20.93 -11.13
CA THR A 228 2.96 -21.88 -10.02
C THR A 228 1.57 -22.51 -9.82
N ASP A 229 1.51 -23.84 -9.82
CA ASP A 229 0.31 -24.61 -9.49
C ASP A 229 0.02 -24.57 -7.99
N TRP A 230 -1.03 -23.82 -7.62
CA TRP A 230 -1.47 -23.66 -6.23
C TRP A 230 -1.94 -24.98 -5.61
N SER A 231 -2.63 -25.83 -6.38
CA SER A 231 -3.15 -27.10 -5.87
C SER A 231 -2.01 -28.03 -5.48
N ASN A 232 -0.97 -28.10 -6.33
CA ASN A 232 0.21 -28.91 -6.02
C ASN A 232 0.94 -28.42 -4.74
N ILE A 233 1.13 -27.10 -4.57
CA ILE A 233 1.70 -26.53 -3.35
C ILE A 233 0.89 -26.91 -2.11
N MET A 234 -0.45 -26.83 -2.20
CA MET A 234 -1.33 -27.15 -1.07
C MET A 234 -1.31 -28.65 -0.73
N GLU A 235 -1.17 -29.53 -1.71
CA GLU A 235 -0.99 -30.97 -1.48
C GLU A 235 0.33 -31.26 -0.75
N GLU A 236 1.42 -30.57 -1.11
CA GLU A 236 2.71 -30.69 -0.43
C GLU A 236 2.65 -30.21 1.04
N PHE A 237 1.80 -29.22 1.33
CA PHE A 237 1.56 -28.70 2.69
C PHE A 237 0.67 -29.61 3.55
N ASN A 238 0.40 -30.87 3.18
CA ASN A 238 -0.49 -31.74 3.94
C ASN A 238 -0.08 -31.88 5.42
N ILE A 239 -0.89 -31.29 6.29
CA ILE A 239 -0.75 -31.23 7.75
C ILE A 239 -2.06 -31.58 8.48
N ASN A 240 -3.01 -32.23 7.78
CA ASN A 240 -4.34 -32.52 8.32
C ASN A 240 -4.27 -33.30 9.64
N GLU A 241 -3.32 -34.23 9.76
CA GLU A 241 -3.07 -35.01 10.97
C GLU A 241 -2.83 -34.11 12.21
N TYR A 242 -2.11 -33.00 12.05
CA TYR A 242 -1.80 -32.07 13.16
C TYR A 242 -2.98 -31.14 13.51
N LEU A 243 -3.89 -30.90 12.55
CA LEU A 243 -5.08 -30.08 12.78
C LEU A 243 -6.17 -30.85 13.54
N GLU A 244 -6.23 -32.17 13.39
CA GLU A 244 -7.17 -33.01 14.12
C GLU A 244 -6.80 -33.12 15.61
N GLU A 245 -5.51 -33.07 15.94
CA GLU A 245 -5.01 -33.16 17.32
C GLU A 245 -5.26 -31.90 18.14
N LYS A 246 -5.48 -30.74 17.50
CA LYS A 246 -5.57 -29.46 18.20
C LYS A 246 -6.54 -28.51 17.51
N MET A 247 -7.47 -27.93 18.29
CA MET A 247 -8.48 -26.98 17.78
C MET A 247 -7.86 -25.61 17.42
N VAL A 248 -7.02 -25.56 16.39
CA VAL A 248 -6.44 -24.35 15.81
C VAL A 248 -6.99 -24.16 14.41
N SER A 249 -7.46 -22.95 14.10
CA SER A 249 -7.92 -22.62 12.75
C SER A 249 -6.75 -22.18 11.89
N LEU A 250 -6.54 -22.87 10.77
CA LEU A 250 -5.50 -22.54 9.82
C LEU A 250 -6.12 -22.09 8.50
N LEU A 251 -5.67 -20.95 7.98
CA LEU A 251 -6.11 -20.44 6.68
C LEU A 251 -4.91 -20.20 5.78
N PHE A 252 -4.90 -20.88 4.64
CA PHE A 252 -3.95 -20.62 3.56
C PHE A 252 -4.53 -19.63 2.56
N PHE A 253 -3.70 -18.69 2.11
CA PHE A 253 -4.07 -17.78 1.04
C PHE A 253 -2.88 -17.53 0.10
N LYS A 254 -3.21 -17.41 -1.18
CA LYS A 254 -2.24 -17.12 -2.24
C LYS A 254 -1.94 -15.63 -2.27
N ILE A 255 -0.65 -15.27 -2.24
CA ILE A 255 -0.18 -13.90 -2.45
C ILE A 255 0.34 -13.80 -3.89
N GLY A 256 -0.30 -12.95 -4.69
CA GLY A 256 0.07 -12.74 -6.09
C GLY A 256 1.38 -11.96 -6.29
N PHE A 257 1.89 -12.00 -7.52
CA PHE A 257 3.15 -11.34 -7.90
C PHE A 257 3.15 -9.81 -7.70
N GLU A 258 1.98 -9.17 -7.81
CA GLU A 258 1.83 -7.71 -7.72
C GLU A 258 2.02 -7.15 -6.31
N TYR A 259 2.17 -7.98 -5.27
CA TYR A 259 2.46 -7.50 -3.92
C TYR A 259 3.92 -7.03 -3.82
N ARG A 260 4.16 -5.80 -4.29
CA ARG A 260 5.33 -5.00 -3.94
C ARG A 260 4.93 -4.17 -2.73
N LEU A 261 5.43 -4.54 -1.55
CA LEU A 261 5.70 -3.47 -0.59
C LEU A 261 6.75 -2.59 -1.26
N GLU A 262 6.43 -1.33 -1.48
CA GLU A 262 7.46 -0.34 -1.77
C GLU A 262 8.39 -0.32 -0.54
N ILE A 263 9.60 -0.86 -0.72
CA ILE A 263 10.70 -0.85 0.27
C ILE A 263 11.50 0.42 0.04
#